data_AF-A0A0G4LJZ3-F1
#
_entry.id   AF-A0A0G4LJZ3-F1
#
_cell.length_a   1.000
_cell.length_b   1.000
_cell.length_c   1.000
_cell.angle_alpha   90.00
_cell.angle_beta   90.00
_cell.angle_gamma   90.00
#
_symmetry.space_group_name_H-M   'P 1'
#
loop_
_entity.id
_entity.type
_entity.pdbx_description
1 polymer ?
#
loop_
_entity_poly.entity_id
_entity_poly.type
_entity_poly.pdbx_seq_one_letter_code
_entity_poly.pdbx_strand_id
1 'polypeptide(L)'
;MAQLIGLGPKAASRDEKPKRRRRRPVWPVPTSTLSVPGRIVVLRGGRPEAEGTRRSVEARLDEGVVAHITTDEQLRSVVWGDPVAHSMRLYAGRVETLAVGAVLGRRGGPGED
;
A
#
# COMPACT_ATOMS: atom_id res chain seq x y z
N MET A 1 -17.03 -65.01 10.14
CA MET A 1 -16.09 -64.05 10.72
C MET A 1 -16.31 -62.70 10.04
N ALA A 2 -17.01 -61.78 10.69
CA ALA A 2 -17.28 -60.44 10.18
C ALA A 2 -16.09 -59.52 10.49
N GLN A 3 -15.59 -58.76 9.51
CA GLN A 3 -14.45 -57.86 9.69
C GLN A 3 -14.91 -56.40 9.77
N LEU A 4 -14.48 -55.74 10.85
CA LEU A 4 -14.74 -54.36 11.23
C LEU A 4 -14.10 -53.32 10.29
N ILE A 5 -14.91 -52.32 9.94
CA ILE A 5 -14.67 -50.85 9.93
C ILE A 5 -13.21 -50.35 9.88
N GLY A 6 -12.85 -49.68 8.79
CA GLY A 6 -11.66 -48.81 8.69
C GLY A 6 -12.04 -47.40 8.22
N LEU A 7 -12.46 -46.53 9.15
CA LEU A 7 -12.52 -45.09 8.94
C LEU A 7 -11.10 -44.53 9.08
N GLY A 8 -10.48 -44.17 7.96
CA GLY A 8 -9.22 -43.43 7.96
C GLY A 8 -9.37 -42.04 8.60
N PRO A 9 -8.33 -41.48 9.23
CA PRO A 9 -8.42 -40.21 9.93
C PRO A 9 -8.68 -39.07 8.94
N LYS A 10 -9.85 -38.46 9.06
CA LYS A 10 -10.23 -37.23 8.36
C LYS A 10 -9.29 -36.11 8.84
N ALA A 11 -8.38 -35.68 7.98
CA ALA A 11 -7.47 -34.56 8.26
C ALA A 11 -8.29 -33.36 8.76
N ALA A 12 -8.01 -32.92 9.98
CA ALA A 12 -8.69 -31.79 10.58
C ALA A 12 -8.42 -30.54 9.74
N SER A 13 -9.45 -30.08 9.03
CA SER A 13 -9.48 -28.78 8.37
C SER A 13 -9.13 -27.73 9.43
N ARG A 14 -7.98 -27.08 9.29
CA ARG A 14 -7.62 -25.93 10.13
C ARG A 14 -8.66 -24.84 9.86
N ASP A 15 -9.55 -24.61 10.82
CA ASP A 15 -10.45 -23.46 10.85
C ASP A 15 -9.61 -22.18 10.94
N GLU A 16 -9.27 -21.61 9.78
CA GLU A 16 -8.64 -20.31 9.71
C GLU A 16 -9.69 -19.25 10.04
N LYS A 17 -9.67 -18.77 11.30
CA LYS A 17 -10.60 -17.74 11.76
C LYS A 17 -10.55 -16.53 10.83
N PRO A 18 -11.69 -16.04 10.31
CA PRO A 18 -11.71 -14.91 9.40
C PRO A 18 -11.11 -13.68 10.07
N LYS A 19 -10.02 -13.14 9.48
CA LYS A 19 -9.40 -11.90 9.94
C LYS A 19 -10.42 -10.77 9.86
N ARG A 20 -10.83 -10.24 11.02
CA ARG A 20 -11.75 -9.08 11.09
C ARG A 20 -11.09 -7.89 10.38
N ARG A 21 -11.67 -7.48 9.24
CA ARG A 21 -11.27 -6.25 8.56
C ARG A 21 -11.60 -5.07 9.47
N ARG A 22 -10.58 -4.37 9.96
CA ARG A 22 -10.77 -3.11 10.69
C ARG A 22 -11.40 -2.10 9.73
N ARG A 23 -12.51 -1.47 10.14
CA ARG A 23 -13.09 -0.38 9.36
C ARG A 23 -12.10 0.78 9.38
N ARG A 24 -11.78 1.33 8.20
CA ARG A 24 -10.92 2.51 8.10
C ARG A 24 -11.62 3.71 8.74
N PRO A 25 -10.89 4.60 9.42
CA PRO A 25 -11.48 5.83 9.93
C PRO A 25 -12.05 6.64 8.76
N VAL A 26 -13.30 7.09 8.90
CA VAL A 26 -13.96 7.99 7.94
C VAL A 26 -13.94 9.38 8.53
N TRP A 27 -13.21 10.29 7.88
CA TRP A 27 -13.20 11.69 8.27
C TRP A 27 -14.22 12.46 7.44
N PRO A 28 -15.12 13.25 8.06
CA PRO A 28 -16.01 14.14 7.31
C PRO A 28 -15.18 15.27 6.71
N VAL A 29 -14.84 15.18 5.43
CA VAL A 29 -14.13 16.23 4.71
C VAL A 29 -15.16 17.24 4.18
N PRO A 30 -15.08 18.53 4.55
CA PRO A 30 -15.99 19.54 4.02
C PRO A 30 -15.89 19.63 2.50
N THR A 31 -17.02 19.89 1.84
CA THR A 31 -17.03 20.20 0.41
C THR A 31 -16.23 21.48 0.18
N SER A 32 -15.17 21.42 -0.63
CA SER A 32 -14.40 22.59 -1.06
C SER A 32 -14.76 22.92 -2.50
N THR A 33 -14.93 24.21 -2.79
CA THR A 33 -15.05 24.71 -4.17
C THR A 33 -13.69 24.87 -4.85
N LEU A 34 -12.59 24.79 -4.11
CA LEU A 34 -11.22 24.84 -4.60
C LEU A 34 -10.67 23.42 -4.77
N SER A 35 -10.05 23.17 -5.92
CA SER A 35 -9.35 21.94 -6.30
C SER A 35 -7.89 22.23 -6.65
N VAL A 36 -7.03 21.21 -6.54
CA VAL A 36 -5.63 21.34 -6.94
C VAL A 36 -5.56 21.39 -8.49
N PRO A 37 -5.01 22.45 -9.08
CA PRO A 37 -4.90 22.53 -10.54
C PRO A 37 -3.79 21.59 -11.07
N GLY A 38 -3.89 21.22 -12.34
CA GLY A 38 -2.88 20.42 -13.03
C GLY A 38 -3.04 18.91 -12.84
N ARG A 39 -1.99 18.16 -13.18
CA ARG A 39 -1.98 16.69 -13.08
C ARG A 39 -1.42 16.25 -11.74
N ILE A 40 -2.28 15.64 -10.93
CA ILE A 40 -1.93 15.15 -9.61
C ILE A 40 -1.26 13.78 -9.74
N VAL A 41 -0.10 13.63 -9.11
CA VAL A 41 0.66 12.38 -9.04
C VAL A 41 0.89 12.00 -7.59
N VAL A 42 0.59 10.76 -7.24
CA VAL A 42 0.81 10.19 -5.91
C VAL A 42 1.97 9.20 -5.97
N LEU A 43 2.92 9.37 -5.06
CA LEU A 43 4.05 8.46 -4.87
C LEU A 43 3.70 7.44 -3.78
N ARG A 44 3.45 6.18 -4.18
CA ARG A 44 3.15 5.09 -3.24
C ARG A 44 4.35 4.17 -3.08
N GLY A 45 4.53 3.63 -1.88
CA GLY A 45 5.50 2.55 -1.64
C GLY A 45 5.08 1.29 -2.40
N GLY A 46 6.05 0.54 -2.92
CA GLY A 46 5.79 -0.67 -3.72
C GLY A 46 5.26 -1.85 -2.91
N ARG A 47 5.36 -1.82 -1.57
CA ARG A 47 4.85 -2.87 -0.68
C ARG A 47 3.86 -2.33 0.34
N PRO A 48 2.63 -2.87 0.40
CA PRO A 48 1.68 -2.53 1.45
C PRO A 48 2.02 -3.32 2.72
N GLU A 49 3.01 -2.88 3.50
CA GLU A 49 3.34 -3.54 4.76
C GLU A 49 2.96 -2.73 6.00
N ALA A 50 2.44 -3.48 6.99
CA ALA A 50 2.12 -3.12 8.38
C ALA A 50 1.82 -1.63 8.62
N GLU A 51 0.53 -1.31 8.51
CA GLU A 51 -0.08 -0.08 9.00
C GLU A 51 0.33 0.16 10.46
N GLY A 52 1.00 1.29 10.75
CA GLY A 52 1.21 1.77 12.13
C GLY A 52 2.65 1.84 12.65
N THR A 53 3.67 1.32 11.95
CA THR A 53 5.06 1.52 12.38
C THR A 53 5.63 2.80 11.77
N ARG A 54 6.00 3.77 12.62
CA ARG A 54 6.74 4.97 12.22
C ARG A 54 8.12 4.52 11.74
N ARG A 55 8.34 4.51 10.43
CA ARG A 55 9.60 4.10 9.79
C ARG A 55 10.49 5.31 9.55
N SER A 56 11.81 5.11 9.50
CA SER A 56 12.72 6.18 9.09
C SER A 56 12.55 6.50 7.59
N VAL A 57 13.20 7.56 7.12
CA VAL A 57 13.17 7.93 5.69
C VAL A 57 13.83 6.84 4.85
N GLU A 58 14.93 6.28 5.33
CA GLU A 58 15.73 5.25 4.66
C GLU A 58 14.89 4.00 4.44
N ALA A 59 14.24 3.50 5.50
CA ALA A 59 13.33 2.36 5.41
C ALA A 59 12.15 2.60 4.45
N ARG A 60 11.76 3.85 4.21
CA ARG A 60 10.69 4.22 3.25
C ARG A 60 11.16 4.39 1.81
N LEU A 61 12.47 4.56 1.59
CA LEU A 61 13.07 4.53 0.26
C LEU A 61 13.26 3.07 -0.19
N ASP A 62 13.61 2.17 0.73
CA ASP A 62 13.81 0.74 0.47
C ASP A 62 12.52 0.01 0.07
N GLU A 63 11.35 0.56 0.40
CA GLU A 63 10.03 0.06 -0.06
C GLU A 63 9.84 0.18 -1.58
N GLY A 64 10.72 0.92 -2.25
CA GLY A 64 10.53 1.35 -3.62
C GLY A 64 9.43 2.39 -3.74
N VAL A 65 9.21 2.83 -4.98
CA VAL A 65 8.21 3.85 -5.29
C VAL A 65 7.55 3.55 -6.63
N VAL A 66 6.23 3.76 -6.67
CA VAL A 66 5.43 3.78 -7.88
C VAL A 66 4.69 5.11 -7.94
N ALA A 67 4.69 5.73 -9.12
CA ALA A 67 3.93 6.93 -9.40
C ALA A 67 2.58 6.57 -10.02
N HIS A 68 1.50 7.10 -9.44
CA HIS A 68 0.16 6.97 -9.98
C HIS A 68 -0.44 8.34 -10.27
N ILE A 69 -1.10 8.48 -11.42
CA ILE A 69 -1.95 9.64 -11.71
C ILE A 69 -3.26 9.45 -10.95
N THR A 70 -3.76 10.51 -10.31
CA THR A 70 -5.02 10.49 -9.57
C THR A 70 -5.79 11.78 -9.82
N THR A 71 -7.04 11.83 -9.36
CA THR A 71 -7.85 13.04 -9.35
C THR A 71 -7.96 13.63 -7.94
N ASP A 72 -8.31 14.90 -7.87
CA ASP A 72 -8.54 15.61 -6.61
C ASP A 72 -9.66 14.94 -5.79
N GLU A 73 -10.73 14.49 -6.45
CA GLU A 73 -11.87 13.79 -5.82
C GLU A 73 -11.43 12.48 -5.15
N GLN A 74 -10.53 11.74 -5.76
CA GLN A 74 -10.01 10.50 -5.19
C GLN A 74 -9.18 10.78 -3.92
N LEU A 75 -8.39 11.86 -3.91
CA LEU A 75 -7.56 12.24 -2.77
C LEU A 75 -8.36 12.72 -1.56
N ARG A 76 -9.49 13.40 -1.78
CA ARG A 76 -10.36 13.88 -0.68
C ARG A 76 -10.83 12.77 0.26
N SER A 77 -10.87 11.53 -0.21
CA SER A 77 -11.28 10.36 0.58
C SER A 77 -10.14 9.66 1.33
N VAL A 78 -8.90 10.12 1.16
CA VAL A 78 -7.70 9.46 1.68
C VAL A 78 -7.21 10.19 2.93
N VAL A 79 -7.11 9.45 4.04
CA VAL A 79 -6.46 9.93 5.27
C VAL A 79 -4.97 9.61 5.20
N TRP A 80 -4.12 10.64 5.34
CA TRP A 80 -2.67 10.47 5.45
C TRP A 80 -2.29 10.36 6.94
N GLY A 81 -1.75 9.21 7.34
CA GLY A 81 -1.51 8.89 8.76
C GLY A 81 -0.04 8.88 9.20
N ASP A 82 0.91 8.95 8.28
CA ASP A 82 2.33 8.87 8.62
C ASP A 82 3.07 10.19 8.34
N PRO A 83 3.61 10.86 9.38
CA PRO A 83 4.41 12.07 9.23
C PRO A 83 5.63 11.90 8.33
N VAL A 84 6.25 10.72 8.29
CA VAL A 84 7.46 10.49 7.48
C VAL A 84 7.14 10.51 5.98
N ALA A 85 5.91 10.14 5.59
CA ALA A 85 5.42 10.30 4.23
C ALA A 85 5.40 11.77 3.74
N HIS A 86 5.40 12.73 4.66
CA HIS A 86 5.40 14.16 4.36
C HIS A 86 6.80 14.79 4.43
N SER A 87 7.84 14.00 4.73
CA SER A 87 9.22 14.49 4.73
C SER A 87 9.68 14.82 3.31
N MET A 88 10.18 16.04 3.10
CA MET A 88 10.75 16.44 1.81
C MET A 88 11.97 15.62 1.40
N ARG A 89 12.71 15.05 2.37
CA ARG A 89 13.81 14.12 2.08
C ARG A 89 13.31 12.83 1.44
N LEU A 90 12.22 12.26 1.97
CA LEU A 90 11.60 11.08 1.39
C LEU A 90 11.01 11.39 0.01
N TYR A 91 10.34 12.55 -0.12
CA TYR A 91 9.80 13.00 -1.40
C TYR A 91 10.89 13.12 -2.47
N ALA A 92 11.98 13.83 -2.17
CA ALA A 92 13.10 14.03 -3.09
C ALA A 92 13.72 12.69 -3.52
N GLY A 93 14.04 11.79 -2.58
CA GLY A 93 14.63 10.49 -2.91
C GLY A 93 13.70 9.61 -3.75
N ARG A 94 12.38 9.67 -3.53
CA ARG A 94 11.41 8.93 -4.35
C ARG A 94 11.32 9.48 -5.78
N VAL A 95 11.37 10.80 -5.95
CA VAL A 95 11.43 11.41 -7.29
C VAL A 95 12.72 11.02 -8.01
N GLU A 96 13.85 11.05 -7.31
CA GLU A 96 15.15 10.64 -7.86
C GLU A 96 15.14 9.18 -8.32
N THR A 97 14.65 8.25 -7.49
CA THR A 97 14.54 6.83 -7.86
C THR A 97 13.72 6.63 -9.15
N LEU A 98 12.59 7.36 -9.29
CA LEU A 98 11.78 7.30 -10.50
C LEU A 98 12.51 7.89 -11.72
N ALA A 99 13.18 9.03 -11.54
CA ALA A 99 13.91 9.71 -12.61
C ALA A 99 15.06 8.84 -13.14
N VAL A 100 15.88 8.29 -12.22
CA VAL A 100 16.96 7.37 -12.56
C VAL A 100 16.42 6.10 -13.23
N GLY A 101 15.34 5.52 -12.70
CA GLY A 101 14.69 4.35 -13.29
C GLY A 101 14.22 4.61 -14.74
N ALA A 102 13.64 5.77 -15.00
CA ALA A 102 13.18 6.17 -16.33
C ALA A 102 14.35 6.32 -17.32
N VAL A 103 15.45 6.97 -16.91
CA VAL A 103 16.65 7.13 -17.75
C VAL A 103 17.30 5.77 -18.05
N LEU A 104 17.32 4.86 -17.08
CA LEU A 104 17.90 3.53 -17.22
C LEU A 104 16.96 2.51 -17.92
N GLY A 105 15.77 2.93 -18.37
CA GLY A 105 14.82 2.05 -19.03
C GLY A 105 14.19 0.98 -18.12
N ARG A 106 14.26 1.16 -16.79
CA ARG A 106 13.66 0.24 -15.81
C ARG A 106 12.19 0.62 -15.63
N ARG A 107 11.29 -0.04 -16.37
CA ARG A 107 9.85 0.05 -16.12
C ARG A 107 9.49 -0.89 -14.96
N GLY A 108 8.92 -0.34 -13.89
CA GLY A 108 8.29 -1.12 -12.82
C GLY A 108 9.28 -1.71 -11.80
N GLY A 109 8.92 -1.62 -10.51
CA GLY A 109 9.62 -2.37 -9.47
C GLY A 109 9.37 -3.88 -9.60
N PRO A 110 10.15 -4.72 -8.89
CA PRO A 110 10.02 -6.17 -8.95
C PRO A 110 8.61 -6.60 -8.48
N GLY A 111 7.74 -7.00 -9.40
CA GLY A 111 6.37 -7.43 -9.12
C GLY A 111 5.32 -7.15 -10.22
N GLU A 112 5.74 -6.78 -11.43
CA GLU A 112 4.84 -6.61 -12.57
C GLU A 112 5.19 -7.64 -13.67
N ASP A 113 4.85 -8.91 -13.41
CA ASP A 113 4.79 -10.05 -14.34
C ASP A 113 3.54 -10.90 -14.02
#